data_AF-A0A811NTH4-F1
#
_entry.id   AF-A0A811NTH4-F1
#
_cell.length_a   1.000
_cell.length_b   1.000
_cell.length_c   1.000
_cell.angle_alpha   90.00
_cell.angle_beta   90.00
_cell.angle_gamma   90.00
#
_symmetry.space_group_name_H-M   'P 1'
#
loop_
_entity.id
_entity.type
_entity.pdbx_description
1 polymer ?
#
loop_
_entity_poly.entity_id
_entity_poly.type
_entity_poly.pdbx_seq_one_letter_code
_entity_poly.pdbx_strand_id
1 'polypeptide(L)'
;MGARSLWEADVGQAATAFPPAFSAWAGGEDLTLAASLLRVSSMFVEDLVLQQPYTKERYGSVRKVYIVCTEDHAIVDKFQRWMVENNPVDEVKEIAADHVVMLSRPDELVRCLTDIADKYTLN
;
A
#
# COMPACT_ATOMS: atom_id res chain seq x y z
N MET A 1 -0.03 -43.30 9.99
CA MET A 1 -0.22 -41.88 10.32
C MET A 1 0.85 -41.08 9.60
N GLY A 2 0.57 -40.67 8.37
CA GLY A 2 1.49 -39.83 7.57
C GLY A 2 1.14 -38.37 7.80
N ALA A 3 2.12 -37.57 8.23
CA ALA A 3 1.96 -36.13 8.31
C ALA A 3 1.90 -35.57 6.89
N ARG A 4 0.75 -35.02 6.51
CA ARG A 4 0.63 -34.21 5.30
C ARG A 4 1.40 -32.91 5.49
N SER A 5 2.22 -32.59 4.51
CA SER A 5 3.06 -31.40 4.45
C SER A 5 2.24 -30.12 4.31
N LEU A 6 2.71 -29.06 4.97
CA LEU A 6 2.12 -27.72 5.10
C LEU A 6 1.91 -26.93 3.79
N TRP A 7 2.02 -27.56 2.61
CA TRP A 7 1.82 -26.93 1.30
C TRP A 7 0.53 -27.38 0.58
N GLU A 8 -0.21 -28.36 1.11
CA GLU A 8 -1.53 -28.76 0.60
C GLU A 8 -2.66 -27.87 1.18
N ALA A 9 -2.43 -26.57 1.36
CA ALA A 9 -3.49 -25.63 1.70
C ALA A 9 -4.19 -25.19 0.41
N ASP A 10 -5.43 -25.65 0.27
CA ASP A 10 -6.38 -25.38 -0.80
C ASP A 10 -6.27 -23.97 -1.38
N VAL A 11 -6.12 -23.90 -2.70
CA VAL A 11 -6.29 -22.68 -3.51
C VAL A 11 -7.64 -21.98 -3.20
N GLY A 12 -8.62 -22.72 -2.67
CA GLY A 12 -9.91 -22.20 -2.20
C GLY A 12 -9.86 -21.34 -0.92
N GLN A 13 -8.78 -21.37 -0.13
CA GLN A 13 -8.63 -20.51 1.05
C GLN A 13 -7.94 -19.17 0.76
N ALA A 14 -7.32 -18.99 -0.42
CA ALA A 14 -6.71 -17.71 -0.79
C ALA A 14 -7.74 -16.58 -0.87
N ALA A 15 -8.99 -16.88 -1.23
CA ALA A 15 -10.10 -15.92 -1.24
C ALA A 15 -10.49 -15.41 0.17
N THR A 16 -10.06 -16.08 1.24
CA THR A 16 -10.29 -15.63 2.63
C THR A 16 -9.14 -14.79 3.20
N ALA A 17 -8.07 -14.59 2.44
CA ALA A 17 -6.87 -13.86 2.87
C ALA A 17 -6.91 -12.35 2.61
N PHE A 18 -7.99 -11.83 2.00
CA PHE A 18 -8.23 -10.39 1.91
C PHE A 18 -9.36 -10.02 2.87
N PRO A 19 -9.05 -9.64 4.13
CA PRO A 19 -10.04 -9.09 5.04
C PRO A 19 -10.83 -7.99 4.32
N PRO A 20 -12.17 -8.05 4.30
CA PRO A 20 -13.03 -7.01 3.71
C PRO A 20 -12.72 -5.60 4.23
N ALA A 21 -12.06 -5.50 5.39
CA ALA A 21 -11.59 -4.26 5.98
C ALA A 21 -10.62 -3.47 5.07
N PHE A 22 -9.81 -4.14 4.25
CA PHE A 22 -8.76 -3.47 3.47
C PHE A 22 -9.26 -2.75 2.20
N SER A 23 -10.43 -3.11 1.69
CA SER A 23 -10.95 -2.58 0.42
C SER A 23 -12.46 -2.41 0.44
N ALA A 24 -12.99 -1.85 1.53
CA ALA A 24 -14.42 -1.70 1.77
C ALA A 24 -15.12 -0.81 0.72
N TRP A 25 -14.37 -0.03 -0.05
CA TRP A 25 -14.89 0.89 -1.06
C TRP A 25 -14.65 0.37 -2.49
N ALA A 26 -13.96 -0.75 -2.65
CA ALA A 26 -13.81 -1.45 -3.93
C ALA A 26 -15.05 -2.30 -4.26
N GLY A 27 -15.32 -2.48 -5.56
CA GLY A 27 -16.46 -3.26 -6.04
C GLY A 27 -16.33 -4.76 -5.77
N GLY A 28 -17.44 -5.50 -5.86
CA GLY A 28 -17.43 -6.95 -5.73
C GLY A 28 -16.60 -7.64 -6.82
N GLU A 29 -16.54 -7.06 -8.02
CA GLU A 29 -15.66 -7.55 -9.09
C GLU A 29 -14.18 -7.36 -8.75
N ASP A 30 -13.81 -6.24 -8.15
CA ASP A 30 -12.42 -5.96 -7.73
C ASP A 30 -11.95 -6.95 -6.66
N LEU A 31 -12.82 -7.25 -5.67
CA LEU A 31 -12.54 -8.26 -4.64
C LEU A 31 -12.34 -9.65 -5.25
N THR A 32 -13.20 -10.01 -6.20
CA THR A 32 -13.12 -11.30 -6.90
C THR A 32 -11.83 -11.40 -7.70
N LEU A 33 -11.48 -10.33 -8.41
CA LEU A 33 -10.26 -10.24 -9.19
C LEU A 33 -9.03 -10.35 -8.27
N ALA A 34 -8.99 -9.59 -7.18
CA ALA A 34 -7.92 -9.64 -6.19
C ALA A 34 -7.75 -11.07 -5.64
N ALA A 35 -8.83 -11.71 -5.20
CA ALA A 35 -8.80 -13.09 -4.70
C ALA A 35 -8.22 -14.09 -5.72
N SER A 36 -8.45 -13.88 -7.03
CA SER A 36 -7.93 -14.76 -8.08
C SER A 36 -6.46 -14.52 -8.43
N LEU A 37 -5.92 -13.33 -8.14
CA LEU A 37 -4.57 -12.91 -8.56
C LEU A 37 -3.57 -12.82 -7.40
N LEU A 38 -4.04 -12.75 -6.15
CA LEU A 38 -3.18 -12.65 -4.98
C LEU A 38 -2.26 -13.86 -4.84
N ARG A 39 -1.01 -13.58 -4.45
CA ARG A 39 0.04 -14.56 -4.25
C ARG A 39 0.69 -14.34 -2.90
N VAL A 40 1.27 -15.39 -2.35
CA VAL A 40 2.04 -15.32 -1.09
C VAL A 40 3.21 -14.34 -1.26
N SER A 41 3.40 -13.48 -0.26
CA SER A 41 4.49 -12.50 -0.18
C SER A 41 5.05 -12.45 1.25
N SER A 42 6.16 -11.74 1.43
CA SER A 42 6.79 -11.49 2.73
C SER A 42 7.19 -10.02 2.84
N MET A 43 7.21 -9.49 4.07
CA MET A 43 7.74 -8.15 4.37
C MET A 43 9.27 -8.13 4.52
N PHE A 44 9.93 -9.29 4.48
CA PHE A 44 11.39 -9.44 4.60
C PHE A 44 11.99 -8.76 5.84
N VAL A 45 11.27 -8.76 6.96
CA VAL A 45 11.64 -7.99 8.16
C VAL A 45 13.01 -8.42 8.70
N GLU A 46 13.28 -9.72 8.77
CA GLU A 46 14.55 -10.26 9.28
C GLU A 46 15.73 -9.83 8.41
N ASP A 47 15.55 -9.84 7.09
CA ASP A 47 16.58 -9.45 6.13
C ASP A 47 16.83 -7.93 6.16
N LEU A 48 15.76 -7.14 6.26
CA LEU A 48 15.81 -5.68 6.30
C LEU A 48 16.55 -5.15 7.54
N VAL A 49 16.41 -5.82 8.69
CA VAL A 49 17.14 -5.46 9.92
C VAL A 49 18.66 -5.58 9.74
N LEU A 50 19.12 -6.44 8.84
CA LEU A 50 20.55 -6.63 8.55
C LEU A 50 21.10 -5.67 7.49
N GLN A 51 20.22 -4.98 6.76
CA GLN A 51 20.64 -4.04 5.71
C GLN A 51 21.11 -2.71 6.29
N GLN A 52 22.01 -2.04 5.57
CA GLN A 52 22.37 -0.67 5.91
C GLN A 52 21.20 0.29 5.64
N PRO A 53 20.99 1.30 6.50
CA PRO A 53 19.98 2.33 6.24
C PRO A 53 20.22 3.05 4.92
N TYR A 54 19.14 3.56 4.32
CA TYR A 54 19.24 4.40 3.14
C TYR A 54 19.97 5.72 3.44
N THR A 55 20.74 6.22 2.48
CA THR A 55 21.59 7.41 2.66
C THR A 55 20.90 8.70 2.21
N LYS A 56 21.34 9.84 2.78
CA LYS A 56 20.82 11.16 2.43
C LYS A 56 21.20 11.58 1.01
N GLU A 57 22.40 11.23 0.57
CA GLU A 57 22.94 11.63 -0.75
C GLU A 57 22.20 10.92 -1.89
N ARG A 58 21.62 9.75 -1.63
CA ARG A 58 20.85 8.96 -2.61
C ARG A 58 19.35 9.03 -2.33
N TYR A 59 18.84 8.20 -1.43
CA TYR A 59 17.41 8.14 -1.15
C TYR A 59 16.87 9.50 -0.65
N GLY A 60 17.63 10.18 0.20
CA GLY A 60 17.23 11.48 0.73
C GLY A 60 17.32 12.65 -0.25
N SER A 61 17.93 12.49 -1.43
CA SER A 61 18.02 13.56 -2.43
C SER A 61 16.84 13.60 -3.38
N VAL A 62 15.99 12.57 -3.35
CA VAL A 62 14.76 12.50 -4.16
C VAL A 62 13.62 13.18 -3.40
N ARG A 63 12.84 14.00 -4.12
CA ARG A 63 11.60 14.59 -3.59
C ARG A 63 10.58 13.49 -3.29
N LYS A 64 9.94 13.56 -2.13
CA LYS A 64 8.96 12.60 -1.66
C LYS A 64 7.62 13.30 -1.45
N VAL A 65 6.56 12.72 -1.98
CA VAL A 65 5.19 13.11 -1.69
C VAL A 65 4.49 11.90 -1.10
N TYR A 66 3.73 12.10 -0.02
CA TYR A 66 2.92 11.06 0.60
C TYR A 66 1.44 11.34 0.34
N ILE A 67 0.69 10.36 -0.14
CA ILE A 67 -0.76 10.45 -0.33
C ILE A 67 -1.40 9.63 0.79
N VAL A 68 -2.07 10.31 1.72
CA VAL A 68 -2.79 9.68 2.83
C VAL A 68 -4.16 9.20 2.35
N CYS A 69 -4.48 7.94 2.62
CA CYS A 69 -5.81 7.39 2.42
C CYS A 69 -6.54 7.36 3.77
N THR A 70 -7.49 8.27 3.99
CA THR A 70 -8.03 8.54 5.34
C THR A 70 -8.93 7.41 5.87
N GLU A 71 -9.46 6.56 4.98
CA GLU A 71 -10.33 5.43 5.30
C GLU A 71 -9.60 4.09 5.15
N ASP A 72 -8.26 4.10 5.13
CA ASP A 72 -7.44 2.91 5.08
C ASP A 72 -7.47 2.16 6.42
N HIS A 73 -7.90 0.90 6.40
CA HIS A 73 -7.88 0.02 7.59
C HIS A 73 -6.68 -0.94 7.63
N ALA A 74 -5.88 -1.01 6.57
CA ALA A 74 -4.63 -1.78 6.51
C ALA A 74 -3.48 -0.99 7.14
N ILE A 75 -3.31 0.23 6.67
CA ILE A 75 -2.31 1.18 7.15
C ILE A 75 -3.11 2.38 7.66
N VAL A 76 -3.60 2.27 8.90
CA VAL A 76 -4.53 3.27 9.47
C VAL A 76 -3.98 4.69 9.40
N ASP A 77 -4.86 5.68 9.19
CA ASP A 77 -4.50 7.11 9.04
C ASP A 77 -3.48 7.58 10.10
N LYS A 78 -3.69 7.21 11.37
CA LYS A 78 -2.76 7.55 12.46
C LYS A 78 -1.34 7.01 12.22
N PHE A 79 -1.21 5.81 11.67
CA PHE A 79 0.09 5.22 11.36
C PHE A 79 0.72 5.87 10.12
N GLN A 80 -0.09 6.24 9.11
CA GLN A 80 0.38 7.02 7.96
C GLN A 80 0.96 8.37 8.41
N ARG A 81 0.24 9.09 9.27
CA ARG A 81 0.71 10.37 9.84
C ARG A 81 1.98 10.18 10.67
N TRP A 82 2.03 9.14 11.50
CA TRP A 82 3.24 8.79 12.25
C TRP A 82 4.43 8.53 11.33
N MET A 83 4.25 7.82 10.19
CA MET A 83 5.34 7.60 9.23
C MET A 83 5.86 8.92 8.65
N VAL A 84 4.96 9.85 8.30
CA VAL A 84 5.33 11.18 7.79
C VAL A 84 6.06 12.01 8.84
N GLU A 85 5.61 11.98 10.10
CA GLU A 85 6.26 12.69 11.20
C GLU A 85 7.69 12.18 11.45
N ASN A 86 7.91 10.86 11.34
CA ASN A 86 9.22 10.24 11.57
C ASN A 86 10.15 10.32 10.36
N ASN A 87 9.62 10.41 9.14
CA ASN A 87 10.39 10.59 7.92
C ASN A 87 9.73 11.67 7.04
N PRO A 88 10.01 12.96 7.32
CA PRO A 88 9.39 14.07 6.62
C PRO A 88 9.49 13.97 5.09
N VAL A 89 8.42 14.41 4.44
CA VAL A 89 8.24 14.46 2.99
C VAL A 89 8.01 15.91 2.55
N ASP A 90 8.18 16.20 1.27
CA ASP A 90 8.04 17.55 0.72
C ASP A 90 6.58 18.03 0.66
N GLU A 91 5.65 17.08 0.50
CA GLU A 91 4.22 17.36 0.47
C GLU A 91 3.43 16.15 0.97
N VAL A 92 2.32 16.43 1.65
CA VAL A 92 1.30 15.46 2.00
C VAL A 92 0.02 15.85 1.27
N LYS A 93 -0.57 14.91 0.55
CA LYS A 93 -1.92 15.01 0.00
C LYS A 93 -2.82 14.00 0.69
N GLU A 94 -4.12 14.21 0.67
CA GLU A 94 -5.09 13.32 1.31
C GLU A 94 -6.21 12.97 0.32
N ILE A 95 -6.67 11.71 0.36
CA ILE A 95 -7.81 11.21 -0.40
C ILE A 95 -8.68 10.43 0.57
N ALA A 96 -9.99 10.68 0.55
CA ALA A 96 -10.96 9.87 1.26
C ALA A 96 -11.18 8.55 0.51
N ALA A 97 -10.28 7.61 0.75
CA ALA A 97 -10.23 6.30 0.10
C ALA A 97 -9.75 5.22 1.08
N ASP A 98 -10.06 3.97 0.73
CA ASP A 98 -9.50 2.78 1.37
C ASP A 98 -8.06 2.50 0.90
N HIS A 99 -7.48 1.38 1.32
CA HIS A 99 -6.09 1.01 1.02
C HIS A 99 -5.81 0.89 -0.49
N VAL A 100 -6.83 0.45 -1.25
CA VAL A 100 -6.73 0.23 -2.70
C VAL A 100 -7.29 1.42 -3.46
N VAL A 101 -6.78 2.62 -3.15
CA VAL A 101 -7.19 3.91 -3.74
C VAL A 101 -7.22 3.92 -5.28
N MET A 102 -6.37 3.12 -5.93
CA MET A 102 -6.36 2.99 -7.40
C MET A 102 -7.59 2.28 -7.97
N LEU A 103 -8.33 1.51 -7.14
CA LEU A 103 -9.57 0.83 -7.50
C LEU A 103 -10.78 1.59 -6.95
N SER A 104 -10.72 2.05 -5.69
CA SER A 104 -11.85 2.72 -5.04
C SER A 104 -12.05 4.17 -5.47
N ARG A 105 -10.97 4.92 -5.74
CA ARG A 105 -10.99 6.35 -6.12
C ARG A 105 -9.98 6.69 -7.24
N PRO A 106 -10.02 5.99 -8.40
CA PRO A 106 -9.04 6.19 -9.47
C PRO A 106 -8.98 7.61 -10.00
N ASP A 107 -10.13 8.28 -10.18
CA ASP A 107 -10.17 9.65 -10.72
C ASP A 107 -9.53 10.68 -9.77
N GLU A 108 -9.75 10.54 -8.46
CA GLU A 108 -9.13 11.41 -7.46
C GLU A 108 -7.63 11.16 -7.39
N LEU A 109 -7.21 9.90 -7.45
CA LEU A 109 -5.79 9.54 -7.50
C LEU A 109 -5.11 10.12 -8.76
N VAL A 110 -5.73 10.00 -9.94
CA VAL A 110 -5.17 10.55 -11.18
C VAL A 110 -5.04 12.07 -11.11
N ARG A 111 -6.05 12.78 -10.58
CA ARG A 111 -5.95 14.23 -10.37
C ARG A 111 -4.81 14.58 -9.42
N CYS A 112 -4.74 13.89 -8.29
CA CYS A 112 -3.69 14.06 -7.28
C CYS A 112 -2.28 13.86 -7.88
N LEU A 113 -2.09 12.78 -8.66
CA LEU A 113 -0.83 12.50 -9.35
C LEU A 113 -0.50 13.51 -10.45
N THR A 114 -1.51 13.98 -11.19
CA THR A 114 -1.35 15.03 -12.21
C THR A 114 -0.92 16.34 -11.58
N ASP A 115 -1.55 16.74 -10.47
CA ASP A 115 -1.17 17.94 -9.72
C ASP A 115 0.27 17.86 -9.21
N ILE A 116 0.70 16.68 -8.72
CA ILE A 116 2.10 16.43 -8.32
C ILE A 116 3.01 16.58 -9.53
N ALA A 117 2.68 15.93 -10.64
CA ALA A 117 3.47 16.00 -11.86
C ALA A 117 3.61 17.46 -12.29
N ASP A 118 2.52 18.19 -12.48
CA ASP A 118 2.53 19.58 -12.91
C ASP A 118 3.33 20.49 -11.98
N LYS A 119 3.17 20.32 -10.66
CA LYS A 119 3.91 21.10 -9.65
C LYS A 119 5.43 20.87 -9.73
N TYR A 120 5.85 19.65 -10.01
CA TYR A 120 7.27 19.28 -10.00
C TYR A 120 7.89 19.12 -11.40
N THR A 121 7.16 19.43 -12.48
CA THR A 121 7.63 19.28 -13.88
C THR A 121 8.43 20.47 -14.41
N LEU A 122 8.42 21.67 -13.82
CA LEU A 122 9.20 22.81 -14.36
C LEU A 122 9.76 23.76 -13.29
N ASN A 123 10.95 23.43 -12.79
CA ASN A 123 12.19 24.24 -12.75
C ASN A 123 13.30 23.48 -12.02
#